data_AF-A0AAI8SL02-F1
#
_entry.id   AF-A0AAI8SL02-F1
#
_cell.length_a   1.000
_cell.length_b   1.000
_cell.length_c   1.000
_cell.angle_alpha   90.00
_cell.angle_beta   90.00
_cell.angle_gamma   90.00
#
_symmetry.space_group_name_H-M   'P 1'
#
loop_
_entity.id
_entity.type
_entity.pdbx_description
1 polymer ?
#
loop_
_entity_poly.entity_id
_entity_poly.type
_entity_poly.pdbx_seq_one_letter_code
_entity_poly.pdbx_strand_id
1 'polypeptide(L)'
;MRGVVAAAGQLGRHFDAETADCLVAAAWLHDIGYAPSVRQTGFHPLDGAMFARSAGFGELVASLVAFHSGARGEACERGVSGLSAFSEPPREVLDALTFCDLTTGPDGSAVSVEDRLSDVLARYGPDDPVHRAVDAAREELLAAVGRVRGWL
;
A
#
# COMPACT_ATOMS: atom_id res chain seq x y z
N MET A 1 0.90 -10.28 -5.50
CA MET A 1 1.63 -10.27 -4.21
C MET A 1 3.06 -10.81 -4.29
N ARG A 2 3.35 -11.98 -4.88
CA ARG A 2 4.74 -12.53 -4.89
C ARG A 2 5.80 -11.57 -5.46
N GLY A 3 5.47 -10.81 -6.51
CA GLY A 3 6.34 -9.76 -7.04
C GLY A 3 6.63 -8.65 -6.02
N VAL A 4 5.59 -8.05 -5.45
CA VAL A 4 5.69 -6.98 -4.42
C VAL A 4 6.55 -7.43 -3.24
N VAL A 5 6.39 -8.68 -2.79
CA VAL A 5 7.19 -9.27 -1.71
C VAL A 5 8.67 -9.38 -2.08
N ALA A 6 8.98 -9.81 -3.31
CA ALA A 6 10.36 -9.89 -3.77
C ALA A 6 11.02 -8.50 -3.84
N ALA A 7 10.28 -7.49 -4.32
CA ALA A 7 10.74 -6.11 -4.33
C ALA A 7 10.98 -5.58 -2.90
N ALA A 8 10.05 -5.85 -1.97
CA ALA A 8 10.19 -5.50 -0.55
C ALA A 8 11.44 -6.14 0.08
N GLY A 9 11.71 -7.41 -0.22
CA GLY A 9 12.92 -8.10 0.23
C GLY A 9 14.21 -7.46 -0.28
N GLN A 10 14.22 -6.91 -1.50
CA GLN A 10 15.37 -6.18 -2.04
C GLN A 10 15.57 -4.83 -1.35
N LEU A 11 14.50 -4.11 -1.06
CA LEU A 11 14.54 -2.83 -0.35
C LEU A 11 14.86 -2.96 1.14
N GLY A 12 14.61 -4.14 1.74
CA GLY A 12 14.90 -4.42 3.14
C GLY A 12 16.32 -4.08 3.59
N ARG A 13 17.30 -4.10 2.67
CA ARG A 13 18.69 -3.69 2.93
C ARG A 13 18.87 -2.23 3.36
N HIS A 14 17.87 -1.38 3.11
CA HIS A 14 17.88 0.03 3.49
C HIS A 14 17.46 0.25 4.95
N PHE A 15 16.89 -0.77 5.60
CA PHE A 15 16.33 -0.69 6.93
C PHE A 15 17.07 -1.61 7.91
N ASP A 16 16.84 -1.42 9.21
CA ASP A 16 17.19 -2.44 10.20
C ASP A 16 16.37 -3.72 9.99
N ALA A 17 16.81 -4.81 10.60
CA ALA A 17 16.23 -6.14 10.38
C ALA A 17 14.74 -6.21 10.73
N GLU A 18 14.31 -5.56 11.82
CA GLU A 18 12.92 -5.60 12.28
C GLU A 18 12.01 -4.84 11.30
N THR A 19 12.44 -3.66 10.85
CA THR A 19 11.72 -2.85 9.87
C THR A 19 11.66 -3.54 8.51
N ALA A 20 12.76 -4.21 8.09
CA ALA A 20 12.80 -4.99 6.86
C ALA A 20 11.80 -6.16 6.90
N ASP A 21 11.73 -6.89 8.00
CA ASP A 21 10.77 -7.98 8.19
C ASP A 21 9.33 -7.46 8.18
N CYS A 22 9.07 -6.32 8.83
CA CYS A 22 7.76 -5.66 8.80
C CYS A 22 7.35 -5.23 7.38
N LEU A 23 8.27 -4.68 6.59
CA LEU A 23 8.01 -4.29 5.21
C LEU A 23 7.63 -5.51 4.35
N VAL A 24 8.36 -6.62 4.48
CA VAL A 24 8.07 -7.87 3.76
C VAL A 24 6.72 -8.45 4.19
N ALA A 25 6.40 -8.45 5.49
CA ALA A 25 5.11 -8.89 6.00
C ALA A 25 3.96 -8.01 5.47
N ALA A 26 4.12 -6.69 5.47
CA ALA A 26 3.13 -5.77 4.91
C ALA A 26 2.95 -5.97 3.40
N ALA A 27 4.02 -6.25 2.65
CA ALA A 27 3.94 -6.58 1.22
C ALA A 27 3.11 -7.84 0.95
N TRP A 28 3.15 -8.84 1.84
CA TRP A 28 2.26 -10.00 1.77
C TRP A 28 0.80 -9.67 2.08
N LEU A 29 0.55 -8.68 2.94
CA LEU A 29 -0.77 -8.43 3.52
C LEU A 29 -1.52 -7.23 2.94
N HIS A 30 -0.88 -6.33 2.20
CA HIS A 30 -1.49 -5.05 1.80
C HIS A 30 -2.88 -5.21 1.12
N ASP A 31 -3.02 -6.23 0.27
CA ASP A 31 -4.27 -6.53 -0.45
C ASP A 31 -5.13 -7.62 0.22
N ILE A 32 -4.76 -8.13 1.41
CA ILE A 32 -5.48 -9.24 2.03
C ILE A 32 -6.92 -8.89 2.40
N GLY A 33 -7.22 -7.61 2.60
CA GLY A 33 -8.57 -7.12 2.88
C GLY A 33 -9.59 -7.36 1.76
N TYR A 34 -9.14 -7.68 0.54
CA TYR A 34 -10.03 -8.12 -0.53
C TYR A 34 -10.58 -9.54 -0.32
N ALA A 35 -9.93 -10.37 0.50
CA ALA A 35 -10.35 -11.75 0.71
C ALA A 35 -11.73 -11.79 1.41
N PRO A 36 -12.70 -12.61 0.93
CA PRO A 36 -14.04 -12.67 1.53
C PRO A 36 -14.08 -13.03 3.01
N SER A 37 -13.11 -13.80 3.50
CA SER A 37 -12.99 -14.17 4.92
C SER A 37 -12.37 -13.08 5.81
N VAL A 38 -11.78 -12.05 5.21
CA VAL A 38 -11.13 -10.92 5.91
C VAL A 38 -11.98 -9.66 5.85
N ARG A 39 -12.71 -9.48 4.74
CA ARG A 39 -13.56 -8.32 4.49
C ARG A 39 -14.58 -8.11 5.62
N GLN A 40 -14.64 -6.91 6.17
CA GLN A 40 -15.54 -6.52 7.25
C GLN A 40 -16.27 -5.21 6.93
N THR A 41 -15.53 -4.18 6.52
CA THR A 41 -16.06 -2.85 6.18
C THR A 41 -16.27 -2.68 4.68
N GLY A 42 -15.57 -3.49 3.86
CA GLY A 42 -15.56 -3.34 2.41
C GLY A 42 -14.52 -2.35 1.89
N PHE A 43 -13.67 -1.81 2.77
CA PHE A 43 -12.48 -1.04 2.41
C PHE A 43 -11.23 -1.86 2.74
N HIS A 44 -10.56 -2.40 1.71
CA HIS A 44 -9.53 -3.42 1.88
C HIS A 44 -8.32 -2.98 2.72
N PRO A 45 -7.85 -1.72 2.72
CA PRO A 45 -6.72 -1.34 3.58
C PRO A 45 -7.08 -1.44 5.06
N LEU A 46 -8.28 -1.00 5.43
CA LEU A 46 -8.78 -1.08 6.81
C LEU A 46 -9.05 -2.54 7.22
N ASP A 47 -9.70 -3.32 6.36
CA ASP A 47 -9.99 -4.73 6.63
C ASP A 47 -8.71 -5.55 6.78
N GLY A 48 -7.72 -5.31 5.91
CA GLY A 48 -6.40 -5.93 5.99
C GLY A 48 -5.64 -5.54 7.25
N ALA A 49 -5.70 -4.27 7.67
CA ALA A 49 -5.02 -3.80 8.87
C ALA A 49 -5.64 -4.38 10.16
N MET A 50 -6.97 -4.47 10.23
CA MET A 50 -7.67 -5.13 11.34
C MET A 50 -7.29 -6.61 11.43
N PHE A 51 -7.17 -7.28 10.27
CA PHE A 51 -6.70 -8.65 10.22
C PHE A 51 -5.25 -8.77 10.69
N ALA A 52 -4.33 -7.97 10.15
CA ALA A 52 -2.92 -8.01 10.53
C ALA A 52 -2.72 -7.81 12.04
N ARG A 53 -3.45 -6.86 12.63
CA ARG A 53 -3.44 -6.61 14.08
C ARG A 53 -3.99 -7.80 14.87
N SER A 54 -5.14 -8.35 14.49
CA SER A 54 -5.74 -9.48 15.20
C SER A 54 -4.96 -10.80 15.07
N ALA A 55 -4.23 -10.98 13.95
CA ALA A 55 -3.34 -12.11 13.71
C ALA A 55 -1.94 -11.96 14.35
N GLY A 56 -1.66 -10.82 15.00
CA GLY A 56 -0.43 -10.64 15.77
C GLY A 56 0.81 -10.23 14.95
N PHE A 57 0.63 -9.65 13.76
CA PHE A 57 1.76 -9.17 12.94
C PHE A 57 2.43 -7.89 13.46
N GLY A 58 1.90 -7.27 14.51
CA GLY A 58 2.43 -6.05 15.12
C GLY A 58 1.87 -4.76 14.52
N GLU A 59 2.08 -3.65 15.24
CA GLU A 59 1.48 -2.36 14.91
C GLU A 59 2.05 -1.75 13.62
N LEU A 60 3.36 -1.87 13.38
CA LEU A 60 3.96 -1.33 12.16
C LEU A 60 3.39 -2.00 10.90
N VAL A 61 3.23 -3.33 10.89
CA VAL A 61 2.62 -4.05 9.76
C VAL A 61 1.18 -3.62 9.56
N ALA A 62 0.39 -3.55 10.63
CA ALA A 62 -1.00 -3.13 10.56
C ALA A 62 -1.13 -1.69 10.04
N SER A 63 -0.28 -0.77 10.51
CA SER A 63 -0.20 0.60 9.99
C SER A 63 0.20 0.66 8.52
N LEU A 64 1.22 -0.08 8.10
CA LEU A 64 1.60 -0.12 6.68
C LEU A 64 0.45 -0.60 5.80
N VAL A 65 -0.27 -1.65 6.20
CA VAL A 65 -1.45 -2.14 5.47
C VAL A 65 -2.59 -1.12 5.51
N ALA A 66 -2.83 -0.41 6.61
CA ALA A 66 -3.89 0.59 6.71
C ALA A 66 -3.67 1.79 5.76
N PHE A 67 -2.41 2.18 5.56
CA PHE A 67 -2.06 3.42 4.86
C PHE A 67 -1.44 3.21 3.46
N HIS A 68 -1.33 1.96 2.99
CA HIS A 68 -0.67 1.65 1.71
C HIS A 68 -1.28 2.38 0.51
N SER A 69 -0.43 2.72 -0.46
CA SER A 69 -0.80 3.19 -1.81
C SER A 69 -1.88 4.30 -1.86
N GLY A 70 -1.84 5.22 -0.89
CA GLY A 70 -2.76 6.36 -0.85
C GLY A 70 -4.12 6.08 -0.18
N ALA A 71 -4.26 4.97 0.54
CA ALA A 71 -5.50 4.54 1.20
C ALA A 71 -6.18 5.63 2.05
N ARG A 72 -5.42 6.54 2.67
CA ARG A 72 -5.99 7.67 3.42
C ARG A 72 -6.85 8.58 2.54
N GLY A 73 -6.42 8.87 1.31
CA GLY A 73 -7.19 9.68 0.36
C GLY A 73 -8.46 8.95 -0.08
N GLU A 74 -8.35 7.67 -0.40
CA GLU A 74 -9.50 6.84 -0.80
C GLU A 74 -10.53 6.69 0.32
N ALA A 75 -10.09 6.53 1.57
CA ALA A 75 -10.99 6.50 2.72
C ALA A 75 -11.80 7.81 2.85
N CYS A 76 -11.16 8.96 2.59
CA CYS A 76 -11.83 10.26 2.57
C CYS A 76 -12.90 10.32 1.47
N GLU A 77 -12.55 9.92 0.24
CA GLU A 77 -13.47 9.87 -0.91
C GLU A 77 -14.67 8.95 -0.69
N ARG A 78 -14.47 7.85 0.04
CA ARG A 78 -15.51 6.88 0.39
C ARG A 78 -16.31 7.23 1.65
N GLY A 79 -15.87 8.22 2.43
CA GLY A 79 -16.44 8.49 3.75
C GLY A 79 -16.21 7.36 4.78
N VAL A 80 -15.15 6.57 4.59
CA VAL A 80 -14.78 5.46 5.51
C VAL A 80 -14.08 6.04 6.73
N SER A 81 -14.60 5.68 7.91
CA SER A 81 -13.97 5.96 9.19
C SER A 81 -13.20 4.72 9.69
N GLY A 82 -12.32 4.90 10.69
CA GLY A 82 -11.61 3.79 11.33
C GLY A 82 -10.11 3.72 11.05
N LEU A 83 -9.60 4.39 10.01
CA LEU A 83 -8.14 4.54 9.81
C LEU A 83 -7.46 5.23 10.99
N SER A 84 -8.17 6.11 11.72
CA SER A 84 -7.68 6.76 12.94
C SER A 84 -7.38 5.80 14.10
N ALA A 85 -7.79 4.54 14.00
CA ALA A 85 -7.42 3.49 14.95
C ALA A 85 -6.00 2.93 14.70
N PHE A 86 -5.31 3.40 13.66
CA PHE A 86 -3.95 3.02 13.30
C PHE A 86 -3.06 4.26 13.28
N SER A 87 -1.83 4.14 13.78
CA SER A 87 -0.84 5.21 13.70
C SER A 87 -0.31 5.33 12.28
N GLU A 88 -0.06 6.56 11.80
CA GLU A 88 0.64 6.73 10.52
C GLU A 88 2.04 6.10 10.61
N PRO A 89 2.41 5.19 9.68
CA PRO A 89 3.71 4.54 9.70
C PRO A 89 4.82 5.53 9.36
N PRO A 90 6.09 5.21 9.69
CA PRO A 90 7.22 5.99 9.22
C PRO A 90 7.19 6.14 7.69
N ARG A 91 7.29 7.38 7.22
CA ARG A 91 7.13 7.72 5.80
C ARG A 91 8.02 6.91 4.88
N GLU A 92 9.28 6.69 5.25
CA GLU A 92 10.22 5.93 4.40
C GLU A 92 9.75 4.48 4.20
N VAL A 93 9.23 3.82 5.24
CA VAL A 93 8.75 2.44 5.11
C VAL A 93 7.46 2.38 4.28
N LEU A 94 6.59 3.38 4.41
CA LEU A 94 5.38 3.50 3.60
C LEU A 94 5.71 3.81 2.12
N ASP A 95 6.69 4.67 1.87
CA ASP A 95 7.21 4.96 0.54
C ASP A 95 7.75 3.67 -0.11
N ALA A 96 8.49 2.86 0.66
CA ALA A 96 9.00 1.57 0.20
C ALA A 96 7.88 0.61 -0.21
N LEU A 97 6.85 0.46 0.63
CA LEU A 97 5.69 -0.39 0.31
C LEU A 97 4.93 0.13 -0.92
N THR A 98 4.72 1.45 -0.99
CA THR A 98 4.06 2.11 -2.12
C THR A 98 4.86 1.91 -3.41
N PHE A 99 6.19 2.01 -3.35
CA PHE A 99 7.07 1.72 -4.47
C PHE A 99 6.92 0.27 -4.92
N CYS A 100 6.97 -0.69 -3.99
CA CYS A 100 6.84 -2.10 -4.33
C CYS A 100 5.50 -2.40 -5.01
N ASP A 101 4.40 -1.84 -4.51
CA ASP A 101 3.06 -2.05 -5.08
C ASP A 101 2.90 -1.38 -6.46
N LEU A 102 3.31 -0.12 -6.59
CA LEU A 102 3.08 0.64 -7.82
C LEU A 102 4.07 0.34 -8.96
N THR A 103 5.20 -0.30 -8.68
CA THR A 103 6.23 -0.60 -9.68
C THR A 103 6.41 -2.08 -9.97
N THR A 104 5.58 -2.95 -9.38
CA THR A 104 5.68 -4.40 -9.57
C THR A 104 4.38 -5.02 -10.05
N GLY A 105 4.43 -5.69 -11.20
CA GLY A 105 3.33 -6.47 -11.74
C GLY A 105 3.01 -7.72 -10.91
N PRO A 106 1.83 -8.34 -11.12
CA PRO A 106 1.43 -9.55 -10.39
C PRO A 106 2.43 -10.73 -10.53
N ASP A 107 3.09 -10.82 -11.68
CA ASP A 107 4.12 -11.80 -12.03
C ASP A 107 5.54 -11.40 -11.58
N GLY A 108 5.70 -10.21 -10.99
CA GLY A 108 7.00 -9.68 -10.58
C GLY A 108 7.71 -8.86 -11.67
N SER A 109 7.09 -8.66 -12.83
CA SER A 109 7.63 -7.75 -13.85
C SER A 109 7.69 -6.31 -13.35
N ALA A 110 8.70 -5.56 -13.79
CA ALA A 110 8.77 -4.14 -13.50
C ALA A 110 7.69 -3.39 -14.29
N VAL A 111 6.98 -2.49 -13.61
CA VAL A 111 5.92 -1.64 -14.18
C VAL A 111 6.29 -0.19 -13.95
N SER A 112 6.05 0.64 -14.96
CA SER A 112 6.14 2.10 -14.84
C SER A 112 5.05 2.60 -13.89
N VAL A 113 5.40 3.44 -12.91
CA VAL A 113 4.40 4.00 -11.99
C VAL A 113 3.40 4.86 -12.76
N GLU A 114 3.86 5.58 -13.79
CA GLU A 114 3.02 6.40 -14.65
C GLU A 114 1.98 5.54 -15.40
N ASP A 115 2.41 4.39 -15.93
CA ASP A 115 1.51 3.45 -16.61
C ASP A 115 0.55 2.81 -15.61
N ARG A 116 1.05 2.41 -14.42
CA ARG A 116 0.22 1.83 -13.37
C ARG A 116 -0.88 2.78 -12.90
N LEU A 117 -0.56 4.05 -12.69
CA LEU A 117 -1.55 5.06 -12.29
C LEU A 117 -2.54 5.32 -13.43
N SER A 118 -2.07 5.39 -14.67
CA SER A 118 -2.94 5.55 -15.85
C SER A 118 -3.91 4.38 -16.01
N ASP A 119 -3.45 3.15 -15.78
CA ASP A 119 -4.27 1.94 -15.80
C ASP A 119 -5.32 1.93 -14.68
N VAL A 120 -5.00 2.46 -13.50
CA VAL A 120 -5.99 2.61 -12.43
C VAL A 120 -7.05 3.63 -12.85
N LEU A 121 -6.65 4.81 -13.32
CA LEU A 121 -7.57 5.86 -13.76
C LEU A 121 -8.43 5.45 -14.97
N ALA A 122 -7.94 4.55 -15.83
CA ALA A 122 -8.72 4.01 -16.95
C ALA A 122 -9.72 2.93 -16.52
N ARG A 123 -9.41 2.14 -15.48
CA ARG A 123 -10.29 1.08 -14.95
C ARG A 123 -11.47 1.65 -14.16
N TYR A 124 -11.28 2.76 -13.48
CA TYR A 124 -12.29 3.41 -12.66
C TYR A 124 -12.72 4.72 -13.32
N GLY A 125 -14.03 4.91 -13.55
CA GLY A 125 -14.54 6.16 -14.11
C GLY A 125 -14.29 7.37 -13.19
N PRO A 126 -14.37 8.61 -13.70
CA PRO A 126 -14.01 9.82 -12.96
C PRO A 126 -14.83 10.07 -11.67
N ASP A 127 -16.03 9.50 -11.60
CA ASP A 127 -16.89 9.61 -10.41
C ASP A 127 -16.60 8.54 -9.34
N ASP A 128 -15.76 7.55 -9.65
CA ASP A 128 -15.38 6.49 -8.73
C ASP A 128 -14.42 7.02 -7.64
N PRO A 129 -14.63 6.67 -6.36
CA PRO A 129 -13.73 7.07 -5.27
C PRO A 129 -12.27 6.71 -5.48
N VAL A 130 -11.97 5.57 -6.12
CA VAL A 130 -10.58 5.16 -6.43
C VAL A 130 -9.97 6.13 -7.43
N HIS A 131 -10.71 6.48 -8.48
CA HIS A 131 -10.23 7.42 -9.49
C HIS A 131 -9.90 8.77 -8.85
N ARG A 132 -10.85 9.35 -8.10
CA ARG A 132 -10.64 10.66 -7.47
C ARG A 132 -9.48 10.66 -6.47
N ALA A 133 -9.35 9.60 -5.67
CA ALA A 133 -8.26 9.47 -4.72
C ALA A 133 -6.90 9.36 -5.40
N VAL A 134 -6.80 8.55 -6.46
CA VAL A 134 -5.55 8.36 -7.21
C VAL A 134 -5.18 9.61 -8.00
N ASP A 135 -6.14 10.28 -8.63
CA ASP A 135 -5.91 11.54 -9.34
C ASP A 135 -5.41 12.63 -8.37
N ALA A 136 -6.08 12.78 -7.22
CA ALA A 136 -5.68 13.75 -6.20
C ALA A 136 -4.31 13.43 -5.57
N ALA A 137 -3.96 12.14 -5.40
CA ALA A 137 -2.71 11.70 -4.80
C ALA A 137 -1.56 11.52 -5.81
N ARG A 138 -1.82 11.71 -7.12
CA ARG A 138 -0.91 11.34 -8.22
C ARG A 138 0.51 11.85 -8.02
N GLU A 139 0.66 13.14 -7.75
CA GLU A 139 1.98 13.76 -7.59
C GLU A 139 2.72 13.25 -6.35
N GLU A 140 2.01 12.97 -5.25
CA GLU A 140 2.65 12.40 -4.05
C GLU A 140 3.04 10.93 -4.26
N LEU A 141 2.23 10.13 -4.96
CA LEU A 141 2.56 8.74 -5.29
C LEU A 141 3.80 8.66 -6.20
N LEU A 142 3.90 9.55 -7.20
CA LEU A 142 5.09 9.69 -8.03
C LEU A 142 6.31 10.14 -7.20
N ALA A 143 6.11 11.08 -6.29
CA ALA A 143 7.18 11.55 -5.40
C ALA A 143 7.66 10.44 -4.45
N ALA A 144 6.76 9.62 -3.90
CA ALA A 144 7.10 8.44 -3.08
C ALA A 144 7.97 7.46 -3.86
N VAL A 145 7.57 7.11 -5.09
CA VAL A 145 8.37 6.26 -5.98
C VAL A 145 9.73 6.90 -6.29
N GLY A 146 9.77 8.20 -6.57
CA GLY A 146 11.00 8.94 -6.85
C GLY A 146 11.99 8.92 -5.69
N ARG A 147 11.52 9.03 -4.44
CA ARG A 147 12.36 8.95 -3.23
C ARG A 147 13.01 7.58 -3.10
N VAL A 148 12.24 6.51 -3.29
CA VAL A 148 12.75 5.13 -3.20
C VAL A 148 13.72 4.81 -4.32
N ARG A 149 13.49 5.31 -5.55
CA ARG A 149 14.46 5.17 -6.66
C ARG A 149 15.83 5.76 -6.32
N GLY A 150 15.89 6.78 -5.47
CA GLY A 150 17.16 7.35 -4.99
C GLY A 150 17.96 6.45 -4.04
N TRP A 151 17.39 5.33 -3.58
CA TRP A 151 18.07 4.35 -2.72
C TRP A 151 18.75 3.22 -3.49
N LEU A 152 18.44 3.09 -4.79
CA LEU A 152 18.86 1.98 -5.65
C LEU A 152 20.18 2.28 -6.35
#